data_AF-A0A1H3IYL5-F1
#
_entry.id   AF-A0A1H3IYL5-F1
#
_cell.length_a   1.000
_cell.length_b   1.000
_cell.length_c   1.000
_cell.angle_alpha   90.00
_cell.angle_beta   90.00
_cell.angle_gamma   90.00
#
_symmetry.space_group_name_H-M   'P 1'
#
loop_
_entity.id
_entity.type
_entity.pdbx_description
1 polymer ?
#
loop_
_entity_poly.entity_id
_entity_poly.type
_entity_poly.pdbx_seq_one_letter_code
_entity_poly.pdbx_strand_id
1 'polypeptide(L)' 'MYKIVKAEHLAENIVLMDVLAPRVAKHCEPGQFIIVRLDERGERIPLTICD' A
#
# COMPACT_ATOMS: atom_id res chain seq x y z
N MET A 1 -8.74 -5.21 -7.88
CA MET A 1 -8.35 -5.56 -6.48
C MET A 1 -6.91 -6.04 -6.50
N TYR A 2 -6.10 -5.62 -5.54
CA TYR A 2 -4.70 -6.06 -5.39
C TYR A 2 -4.59 -7.05 -4.22
N LYS A 3 -3.72 -8.06 -4.34
CA LYS A 3 -3.57 -9.08 -3.30
C LYS A 3 -2.60 -8.60 -2.22
N ILE A 4 -2.97 -8.72 -0.95
CA ILE A 4 -2.05 -8.57 0.18
C ILE A 4 -1.26 -9.87 0.32
N VAL A 5 0.07 -9.81 0.23
CA VAL A 5 0.95 -10.99 0.35
C VAL A 5 1.53 -11.14 1.74
N LYS A 6 1.67 -10.05 2.48
CA LYS A 6 2.11 -10.02 3.87
C LYS A 6 1.40 -8.89 4.62
N ALA A 7 1.08 -9.11 5.88
CA ALA A 7 0.62 -8.09 6.82
C ALA A 7 1.28 -8.34 8.17
N GLU A 8 1.93 -7.32 8.73
CA GLU A 8 2.71 -7.40 9.96
C GLU A 8 2.43 -6.20 10.86
N HIS A 9 2.15 -6.45 12.14
CA HIS A 9 2.00 -5.40 13.14
C HIS A 9 3.38 -4.97 13.64
N LEU A 10 3.79 -3.73 13.32
CA LEU A 10 5.04 -3.15 13.78
C LEU A 10 4.89 -2.51 15.18
N ALA A 11 3.70 -1.97 15.47
CA ALA A 11 3.33 -1.39 16.76
C ALA A 11 1.80 -1.40 16.92
N GLU A 12 1.29 -0.96 18.07
CA GLU A 12 -0.15 -0.98 18.42
C GLU A 12 -1.06 -0.39 17.33
N ASN A 13 -0.61 0.66 16.63
CA ASN A 13 -1.38 1.32 15.57
C ASN A 13 -0.64 1.39 14.22
N ILE A 14 0.40 0.55 14.02
CA ILE A 14 1.22 0.57 12.81
C ILE A 14 1.26 -0.83 12.21
N VAL A 15 0.75 -0.95 10.99
CA VAL A 15 0.75 -2.21 10.23
C VAL A 15 1.51 -1.98 8.92
N LEU A 16 2.50 -2.83 8.68
CA LEU A 16 3.18 -2.93 7.38
C LEU A 16 2.45 -3.94 6.52
N MET A 17 2.18 -3.60 5.26
CA MET A 17 1.51 -4.47 4.31
C MET A 17 2.28 -4.53 3.00
N ASP A 18 2.57 -5.74 2.55
CA ASP A 18 3.11 -5.99 1.22
C ASP A 18 1.94 -6.27 0.28
N VAL A 19 1.84 -5.49 -0.79
CA VAL A 19 0.75 -5.57 -1.76
C VAL A 19 1.30 -5.93 -3.13
N LEU A 20 0.77 -6.99 -3.74
CA LEU A 20 1.15 -7.43 -5.08
C LEU A 20 0.61 -6.46 -6.14
N ALA A 21 1.43 -5.47 -6.51
CA ALA A 21 1.14 -4.51 -7.57
C ALA A 21 2.34 -4.35 -8.53
N PRO A 22 2.57 -5.31 -9.46
CA PRO A 22 3.80 -5.36 -10.27
C PRO A 22 4.07 -4.10 -11.10
N ARG A 23 3.01 -3.46 -11.59
CA ARG A 23 3.14 -2.22 -12.38
C ARG A 23 3.64 -1.05 -11.53
N VAL A 24 3.20 -0.94 -10.27
CA VAL A 24 3.63 0.13 -9.35
C VAL A 24 5.05 -0.16 -8.89
N ALA A 25 5.31 -1.38 -8.38
CA ALA A 25 6.61 -1.78 -7.87
C ALA A 25 7.74 -1.66 -8.91
N LYS A 26 7.44 -1.84 -10.21
CA LYS A 26 8.44 -1.69 -11.28
C LYS A 26 8.83 -0.23 -11.57
N HIS A 27 7.98 0.75 -11.25
CA HIS A 27 8.16 2.15 -11.67
C HIS A 27 8.21 3.14 -10.50
N CYS A 28 8.12 2.66 -9.26
CA CYS A 28 8.17 3.53 -8.10
C CYS A 28 9.56 4.14 -7.93
N GLU A 29 9.58 5.42 -7.58
CA GLU A 29 10.80 6.17 -7.27
C GLU A 29 10.71 6.76 -5.85
N PRO A 30 11.85 7.03 -5.18
CA PRO A 30 11.86 7.63 -3.85
C PRO A 30 11.05 8.93 -3.78
N GLY A 31 10.23 9.06 -2.75
CA GLY A 31 9.35 10.22 -2.55
C GLY A 31 7.98 10.12 -3.24
N GLN A 32 7.74 9.07 -4.03
CA GLN A 32 6.42 8.78 -4.57
C GLN A 32 5.51 8.09 -3.54
N PHE A 33 4.21 8.18 -3.78
CA PHE A 33 3.17 7.55 -2.97
C PHE A 33 2.07 6.99 -3.87
N ILE A 34 1.23 6.12 -3.30
CA ILE A 34 0.04 5.58 -3.97
C ILE A 34 -1.23 6.10 -3.32
N ILE A 35 -2.32 6.11 -4.10
CA ILE A 35 -3.68 6.29 -3.58
C ILE A 35 -4.33 4.92 -3.46
N VAL A 36 -4.76 4.57 -2.25
CA VAL A 36 -5.48 3.33 -1.98
C VAL A 36 -6.95 3.60 -1.73
N ARG A 37 -7.78 2.61 -2.04
CA ARG A 37 -9.22 2.59 -1.75
C ARG A 37 -9.60 1.18 -1.33
N LEU A 38 -10.28 1.04 -0.19
CA LEU A 38 -10.63 -0.26 0.39
C LEU A 38 -11.68 -1.01 -0.46
N ASP A 39 -12.76 -0.33 -0.83
CA ASP A 39 -13.88 -0.90 -1.57
C ASP A 39 -14.54 0.17 -2.48
N GLU A 40 -15.75 -0.07 -3.00
CA GLU A 40 -16.44 0.87 -3.90
C GLU A 40 -16.93 2.14 -3.19
N ARG A 41 -17.22 2.06 -1.89
CA ARG A 41 -17.76 3.15 -1.06
C ARG A 41 -16.67 3.83 -0.23
N GLY A 42 -15.53 3.17 -0.06
CA GLY A 42 -14.39 3.66 0.70
C GLY A 42 -13.74 4.91 0.08
N GLU A 43 -13.14 5.71 0.95
CA GLU A 43 -12.42 6.92 0.57
C GLU A 43 -11.05 6.59 -0.04
N ARG A 44 -10.51 7.58 -0.78
CA ARG A 44 -9.18 7.51 -1.38
C ARG A 44 -8.18 8.17 -0.45
N ILE A 45 -7.23 7.41 0.07
CA ILE A 45 -6.20 7.92 0.98
C ILE A 45 -4.80 7.73 0.38
N PRO A 46 -3.87 8.69 0.58
CA PRO A 46 -2.49 8.55 0.17
C PRO A 46 -1.69 7.69 1.17
N LEU A 47 -0.89 6.76 0.66
CA LEU A 47 0.07 5.97 1.43
C LEU A 47 1.44 5.95 0.73
N THR A 48 2.50 6.16 1.49
CA THR A 48 3.87 6.15 0.99
C THR A 48 4.33 4.73 0.65
N ILE A 49 5.16 4.61 -0.39
CA ILE A 49 5.85 3.36 -0.73
C ILE A 49 7.14 3.31 0.10
N CYS A 50 7.31 2.26 0.91
CA CYS A 50 8.38 2.18 1.90
C CYS A 50 9.61 1.36 1.45
N ASP A 51 9.56 0.73 0.28
CA ASP A 51 10.63 -0.10 -0.31
C ASP A 51 10.65 0.05 -1.84
#